data_AF-A0ABD3Q2B5-F1
#
_entry.id   AF-A0ABD3Q2B5-F1
#
_cell.length_a   1.000
_cell.length_b   1.000
_cell.length_c   1.000
_cell.angle_alpha   90.00
_cell.angle_beta   90.00
_cell.angle_gamma   90.00
#
_symmetry.space_group_name_H-M   'P 1'
#
loop_
_entity.id
_entity.type
_entity.pdbx_description
1 polymer ?
#
loop_
_entity_poly.entity_id
_entity_poly.type
_entity_poly.pdbx_seq_one_letter_code
_entity_poly.pdbx_strand_id
1 'polypeptide(L)'
;MIKLTANLSLLATVARSADAAFIASPRDDSLRTPFKFVPMPERWQMKRLSKSEMGELVHGLGLEQPAHASTSKKKRRKQAKRSHNSDDTPFNKKNTISLQTQLDYARKGHAVLRSFLPSSTIENLRDELLPYVKSHELQAWRQKVEVQLADSSDSYHRQNARSIAQSLITIDDCQDMLESLGLDTSSELPFMQHFNIWRDANAKTPAVRKLCLSSYMAEAASFLLDSPTIRLYQDSLFHKRPGDGWTPYHSDCRMAPFDTSKMITFWIGLQNVPHPDDGGTGLLFVDGSHNDFALPYWNGLQGTEYDRLEDRYNNNISHHMPLEVGDVTVHNGWTLHCAGAADMLERDRYAIALSYVDGGAEVRENVLEVDRSTSTVIGDKEDVWSFRSWVGEVKPRSQFRHPSVPIVWPLDKRDHSID
;
A
#
# COMPACT_ATOMS: atom_id res chain seq x y z
N MET A 1 -14.99 63.32 -25.00
CA MET A 1 -16.00 63.28 -23.92
C MET A 1 -15.59 62.16 -22.98
N ILE A 2 -14.66 62.35 -22.05
CA ILE A 2 -14.74 63.02 -20.73
C ILE A 2 -15.74 62.37 -19.78
N LYS A 3 -15.18 61.70 -18.75
CA LYS A 3 -15.40 61.82 -17.28
C LYS A 3 -14.59 60.65 -16.67
N LEU A 4 -13.42 60.74 -16.04
CA LEU A 4 -12.75 61.73 -15.18
C LEU A 4 -13.61 62.28 -14.04
N THR A 5 -13.42 61.67 -12.87
CA THR A 5 -13.37 62.38 -11.59
C THR A 5 -12.27 61.76 -10.74
N ALA A 6 -11.18 62.52 -10.62
CA ALA A 6 -10.17 62.37 -9.58
C ALA A 6 -10.70 63.00 -8.28
N ASN A 7 -10.18 62.55 -7.14
CA ASN A 7 -10.08 63.40 -5.97
C ASN A 7 -8.72 63.18 -5.30
N LEU A 8 -8.01 64.29 -5.15
CA LEU A 8 -6.65 64.44 -4.65
C LEU A 8 -6.73 65.49 -3.53
N SER A 9 -6.34 65.11 -2.31
CA SER A 9 -5.78 65.97 -1.25
C SER A 9 -5.41 65.01 -0.11
N LEU A 10 -4.29 65.07 0.61
CA LEU A 10 -3.38 66.17 0.87
C LEU A 10 -2.02 65.57 1.31
N LEU A 11 -0.94 66.27 0.96
CA LEU A 11 0.46 65.95 1.28
C LEU A 11 0.89 66.49 2.66
N ALA A 12 1.87 65.77 3.23
CA ALA A 12 2.98 66.23 4.08
C ALA A 12 2.75 66.51 5.59
N THR A 13 3.52 65.84 6.46
CA THR A 13 4.72 66.43 7.15
C THR A 13 5.27 65.53 8.28
N VAL A 14 6.49 65.01 8.04
CA VAL A 14 7.70 64.93 8.91
C VAL A 14 7.72 64.08 10.21
N ALA A 15 8.51 63.00 10.11
CA ALA A 15 9.64 62.54 10.94
C ALA A 15 9.77 62.84 12.45
N ARG A 16 10.12 61.79 13.21
CA ARG A 16 11.18 61.68 14.25
C ARG A 16 11.29 60.19 14.66
N SER A 17 12.34 59.48 14.25
CA SER A 17 13.65 59.31 14.93
C SER A 17 13.60 58.48 16.21
N ALA A 18 14.18 57.28 16.16
CA ALA A 18 14.94 56.68 17.25
C ALA A 18 15.91 55.65 16.66
N ASP A 19 17.12 56.13 16.38
CA ASP A 19 18.33 55.33 16.20
C ASP A 19 18.69 54.61 17.51
N ALA A 20 19.17 53.38 17.41
CA ALA A 20 20.20 52.86 18.30
C ALA A 20 21.10 51.89 17.51
N ALA A 21 22.32 52.35 17.32
CA ALA A 21 23.40 51.76 16.56
C ALA A 21 23.78 50.35 17.03
N PHE A 22 24.17 49.50 16.07
CA PHE A 22 25.24 48.54 16.33
C PHE A 22 26.29 48.62 15.22
N ILE A 23 27.51 48.84 15.69
CA ILE A 23 28.71 49.20 14.96
C ILE A 23 29.23 47.98 14.21
N ALA A 24 29.53 48.16 12.92
CA ALA A 24 30.32 47.22 12.14
C ALA A 24 31.76 47.18 12.69
N SER A 25 32.19 46.01 13.14
CA SER A 25 33.57 45.70 13.52
C SER A 25 34.24 44.84 12.44
N PRO A 26 35.55 44.96 12.20
CA PRO A 26 36.21 44.40 11.02
C PRO A 26 36.37 42.88 11.12
N ARG A 27 36.46 42.26 9.93
CA ARG A 27 36.74 40.83 9.76
C ARG A 27 38.02 40.43 10.50
N ASP A 28 37.87 39.59 11.51
CA ASP A 28 38.97 38.84 12.13
C ASP A 28 39.18 37.56 11.32
N ASP A 29 40.35 37.46 10.69
CA ASP A 29 40.75 36.39 9.78
C ASP A 29 41.58 35.30 10.49
N SER A 30 41.39 35.09 11.81
CA SER A 30 42.27 34.26 12.64
C SER A 30 41.70 32.90 13.13
N LEU A 31 40.60 32.40 12.56
CA LEU A 31 40.11 31.03 12.85
C LEU A 31 39.82 30.22 11.58
N ARG A 32 40.85 30.04 10.74
CA ARG A 32 40.94 28.91 9.80
C ARG A 32 41.96 27.92 10.32
N THR A 33 41.54 26.96 11.12
CA THR A 33 42.30 25.72 11.29
C THR A 33 42.09 24.87 10.03
N PRO A 34 43.16 24.45 9.31
CA PRO A 34 42.99 23.49 8.23
C PRO A 34 42.59 22.15 8.85
N PHE A 35 41.48 21.57 8.37
CA PHE A 35 41.14 20.18 8.65
C PHE A 35 42.31 19.31 8.18
N LYS A 36 43.12 18.83 9.13
CA LYS A 36 44.08 17.76 8.88
C LYS A 36 43.28 16.48 8.68
N PHE A 37 43.43 15.88 7.51
CA PHE A 37 43.01 14.52 7.24
C PHE A 37 43.63 13.59 8.29
N VAL A 38 42.81 12.94 9.10
CA VAL A 38 43.23 11.81 9.94
C VAL A 38 43.05 10.55 9.09
N PRO A 39 44.13 9.82 8.74
CA PRO A 39 43.97 8.57 8.01
C PRO A 39 43.27 7.51 8.89
N MET A 40 42.43 6.70 8.27
CA MET A 40 41.72 5.56 8.89
C MET A 40 42.71 4.63 9.62
N PRO A 41 42.38 4.13 10.83
CA PRO A 41 43.18 3.11 11.51
C PRO A 41 43.31 1.84 10.65
N GLU A 42 44.50 1.24 10.57
CA GLU A 42 44.79 0.05 9.75
C GLU A 42 43.81 -1.12 9.95
N ARG A 43 43.14 -1.21 11.11
CA ARG A 43 42.13 -2.26 11.38
C ARG A 43 40.86 -2.17 10.53
N TRP A 44 40.62 -1.06 9.83
CA TRP A 44 39.45 -0.82 8.98
C TRP A 44 39.78 -0.75 7.49
N GLN A 45 41.01 -1.09 7.10
CA GLN A 45 41.34 -1.28 5.69
C GLN A 45 40.81 -2.64 5.22
N MET A 46 39.80 -2.64 4.32
CA MET A 46 39.33 -3.87 3.68
C MET A 46 40.43 -4.44 2.79
N LYS A 47 41.05 -5.55 3.22
CA LYS A 47 41.86 -6.39 2.33
C LYS A 47 40.95 -7.09 1.33
N ARG A 48 41.18 -6.88 0.03
CA ARG A 48 40.62 -7.74 -1.01
C ARG A 48 41.22 -9.14 -0.85
N LEU A 49 40.38 -10.11 -0.52
CA LEU A 49 40.76 -11.51 -0.46
C LEU A 49 41.01 -12.04 -1.87
N SER A 50 42.04 -12.86 -2.02
CA SER A 50 42.33 -13.58 -3.24
C SER A 50 41.32 -14.71 -3.46
N LYS A 51 41.22 -15.22 -4.70
CA LYS A 51 40.32 -16.33 -5.05
C LYS A 51 40.60 -17.60 -4.23
N SER A 52 41.85 -17.84 -3.81
CA SER A 52 42.22 -18.98 -2.98
C SER A 52 41.73 -18.83 -1.53
N GLU A 53 41.81 -17.63 -0.96
CA GLU A 53 41.33 -17.36 0.41
C GLU A 53 39.80 -17.43 0.52
N MET A 54 39.08 -17.03 -0.54
CA MET A 54 37.63 -17.27 -0.61
C MET A 54 37.28 -18.75 -0.73
N GLY A 55 38.13 -19.55 -1.39
CA GLY A 55 37.94 -20.99 -1.54
C GLY A 55 38.01 -21.75 -0.21
N GLU A 56 38.95 -21.37 0.66
CA GLU A 56 39.09 -21.98 2.00
C GLU A 56 37.93 -21.61 2.94
N LEU A 57 37.41 -20.38 2.85
CA LEU A 57 36.26 -19.91 3.62
C LEU A 57 34.96 -20.64 3.24
N VAL A 58 34.76 -20.92 1.95
CA VAL A 58 33.60 -21.69 1.45
C VAL A 58 33.68 -23.16 1.88
N HIS A 59 34.88 -23.75 1.88
CA HIS A 59 35.10 -25.11 2.34
C HIS A 59 34.92 -25.26 3.87
N GLY A 60 35.26 -24.23 4.65
CA GLY A 60 35.04 -24.20 6.11
C GLY A 60 33.58 -24.07 6.52
N LEU A 61 32.69 -23.61 5.63
CA LEU A 61 31.25 -23.47 5.84
C LEU A 61 30.44 -24.70 5.38
N GLY A 62 31.11 -25.79 4.96
CA GLY A 62 30.45 -27.05 4.60
C GLY A 62 29.63 -27.01 3.31
N LEU A 63 29.88 -26.02 2.43
CA LEU A 63 29.20 -25.89 1.16
C LEU A 63 30.08 -26.48 0.03
N GLU A 64 29.83 -27.72 -0.36
CA GLU A 64 30.45 -28.30 -1.55
C GLU A 64 29.80 -27.73 -2.83
N GLN A 65 30.63 -27.37 -3.81
CA GLN A 65 30.15 -27.02 -5.14
C GLN A 65 29.67 -28.30 -5.87
N PRO A 66 28.49 -28.29 -6.52
CA PRO A 66 27.99 -29.47 -7.20
C PRO A 66 28.83 -29.78 -8.44
N ALA A 67 29.33 -31.03 -8.50
CA ALA A 67 30.05 -31.56 -9.65
C ALA A 67 29.15 -31.62 -10.90
N HIS A 68 29.72 -31.22 -12.04
CA HIS A 68 29.12 -31.39 -13.36
C HIS A 68 28.86 -32.88 -13.66
N ALA A 69 27.59 -33.28 -13.73
CA ALA A 69 27.19 -34.62 -14.13
C ALA A 69 26.68 -34.64 -15.58
N SER A 70 27.39 -35.42 -16.40
CA SER A 70 27.12 -35.72 -17.81
C SER A 70 25.79 -36.42 -18.03
N THR A 71 25.11 -36.05 -19.12
CA THR A 71 23.87 -36.65 -19.61
C THR A 71 24.01 -38.13 -20.00
N SER A 72 23.17 -39.01 -19.46
CA SER A 72 22.86 -40.30 -20.10
C SER A 72 21.35 -40.55 -20.15
N LYS A 73 20.83 -40.78 -21.36
CA LYS A 73 19.43 -41.08 -21.66
C LYS A 73 19.15 -42.55 -21.33
N LYS A 74 18.16 -42.84 -20.47
CA LYS A 74 17.50 -44.15 -20.40
C LYS A 74 15.97 -44.00 -20.52
N LYS A 75 15.43 -44.64 -21.55
CA LYS A 75 13.99 -44.81 -21.82
C LYS A 75 13.34 -45.64 -20.71
N ARG A 76 12.18 -45.20 -20.17
CA ARG A 76 11.24 -46.06 -19.42
C ARG A 76 9.87 -46.08 -20.11
N ARG A 77 9.36 -47.31 -20.27
CA ARG A 77 8.07 -47.68 -20.86
C ARG A 77 6.91 -47.18 -19.99
N LYS A 78 5.86 -46.68 -20.63
CA LYS A 78 4.55 -46.37 -20.02
C LYS A 78 3.83 -47.68 -19.68
N GLN A 79 3.34 -47.79 -18.45
CA GLN A 79 2.31 -48.75 -18.08
C GLN A 79 1.19 -47.96 -17.42
N ALA A 80 0.01 -47.97 -18.05
CA ALA A 80 -1.16 -47.26 -17.61
C ALA A 80 -1.78 -47.97 -16.39
N LYS A 81 -1.97 -47.23 -15.30
CA LYS A 81 -2.91 -47.60 -14.24
C LYS A 81 -3.91 -46.46 -14.11
N ARG A 82 -5.19 -46.81 -14.33
CA ARG A 82 -6.35 -46.02 -13.95
C ARG A 82 -6.36 -45.88 -12.43
N SER A 83 -6.42 -44.65 -11.93
CA SER A 83 -6.78 -44.37 -10.54
C SER A 83 -7.92 -43.36 -10.53
N HIS A 84 -8.88 -43.64 -9.65
CA HIS A 84 -10.12 -42.93 -9.43
C HIS A 84 -9.95 -41.43 -9.20
N ASN A 85 -10.94 -40.66 -9.70
CA ASN A 85 -11.19 -39.27 -9.36
C ASN A 85 -11.40 -39.10 -7.85
N SER A 86 -10.61 -38.22 -7.24
CA SER A 86 -10.92 -37.58 -5.96
C SER A 86 -10.39 -36.14 -6.00
N ASP A 87 -11.31 -35.19 -5.84
CA ASP A 87 -11.17 -33.75 -5.59
C ASP A 87 -10.37 -32.88 -6.59
N ASP A 88 -11.13 -32.28 -7.52
CA ASP A 88 -10.75 -31.07 -8.25
C ASP A 88 -10.79 -29.85 -7.31
N THR A 89 -9.65 -29.52 -6.70
CA THR A 89 -9.39 -28.15 -6.24
C THR A 89 -8.56 -27.41 -7.31
N PRO A 90 -8.96 -26.19 -7.73
CA PRO A 90 -8.31 -25.49 -8.85
C PRO A 90 -6.85 -25.05 -8.59
N PHE A 91 -6.32 -25.30 -7.39
CA PHE A 91 -4.97 -24.93 -6.96
C PHE A 91 -3.92 -26.06 -7.12
N ASN A 92 -4.22 -27.10 -7.91
CA ASN A 92 -3.44 -28.36 -7.95
C ASN A 92 -2.08 -28.28 -8.69
N LYS A 93 -1.73 -27.14 -9.28
CA LYS A 93 -0.33 -26.80 -9.62
C LYS A 93 0.16 -25.81 -8.58
N LYS A 94 0.96 -26.27 -7.60
CA LYS A 94 1.70 -25.34 -6.72
C LYS A 94 2.66 -24.53 -7.60
N ASN A 95 2.24 -23.33 -8.03
CA ASN A 95 3.17 -22.31 -8.49
C ASN A 95 3.93 -21.85 -7.24
N THR A 96 5.00 -22.57 -6.92
CA THR A 96 5.83 -22.27 -5.75
C THR A 96 6.55 -20.95 -5.97
N ILE A 97 6.43 -20.03 -5.03
CA ILE A 97 7.19 -18.78 -5.03
C ILE A 97 8.68 -19.15 -4.90
N SER A 98 9.50 -18.63 -5.82
CA SER A 98 10.93 -18.93 -5.82
C SER A 98 11.64 -18.19 -4.68
N LEU A 99 12.76 -18.73 -4.20
CA LEU A 99 13.63 -18.02 -3.25
C LEU A 99 14.11 -16.68 -3.82
N GLN A 100 14.37 -16.61 -5.12
CA GLN A 100 14.75 -15.36 -5.77
C GLN A 100 13.65 -14.31 -5.63
N THR A 101 12.39 -14.68 -5.87
CA THR A 101 11.24 -13.79 -5.68
C THR A 101 11.10 -13.32 -4.23
N GLN A 102 11.31 -14.20 -3.26
CA GLN A 102 11.30 -13.84 -1.83
C GLN A 102 12.44 -12.87 -1.50
N LEU A 103 13.64 -13.08 -2.03
CA LEU A 103 14.78 -12.18 -1.84
C LEU A 103 14.55 -10.82 -2.50
N ASP A 104 13.94 -10.79 -3.69
CA ASP A 104 13.59 -9.54 -4.37
C ASP A 104 12.53 -8.77 -3.59
N TYR A 105 11.49 -9.46 -3.10
CA TYR A 105 10.50 -8.90 -2.19
C TYR A 105 11.16 -8.32 -0.93
N ALA A 106 12.06 -9.07 -0.28
CA ALA A 106 12.74 -8.61 0.94
C ALA A 106 13.62 -7.37 0.70
N ARG A 107 14.30 -7.30 -0.45
CA ARG A 107 15.20 -6.18 -0.81
C ARG A 107 14.45 -4.94 -1.27
N LYS A 108 13.44 -5.10 -2.12
CA LYS A 108 12.72 -4.00 -2.76
C LYS A 108 11.45 -3.60 -2.01
N GLY A 109 10.89 -4.49 -1.21
CA GLY A 109 9.60 -4.30 -0.55
C GLY A 109 8.42 -4.68 -1.43
N HIS A 110 8.64 -5.11 -2.68
CA HIS A 110 7.58 -5.56 -3.57
C HIS A 110 8.13 -6.53 -4.63
N ALA A 111 7.24 -7.31 -5.23
CA ALA A 111 7.53 -8.28 -6.28
C ALA A 111 6.28 -8.53 -7.15
N VAL A 112 6.43 -9.38 -8.16
CA VAL A 112 5.31 -9.88 -8.97
C VAL A 112 5.34 -11.40 -9.02
N LEU A 113 4.18 -12.00 -8.86
CA LEU A 113 3.94 -13.43 -9.02
C LEU A 113 3.22 -13.63 -10.35
N ARG A 114 3.97 -14.06 -11.38
CA ARG A 114 3.44 -14.22 -12.74
C ARG A 114 2.61 -15.48 -12.87
N SER A 115 1.44 -15.35 -13.50
CA SER A 115 0.44 -16.42 -13.68
C SER A 115 0.16 -17.18 -12.38
N PHE A 116 0.14 -16.46 -11.25
CA PHE A 116 0.07 -17.06 -9.91
C PHE A 116 -1.32 -17.58 -9.58
N LEU A 117 -2.35 -16.91 -10.10
CA LEU A 117 -3.74 -17.33 -10.00
C LEU A 117 -4.22 -17.85 -11.37
N PRO A 118 -4.98 -18.96 -11.41
CA PRO A 118 -5.61 -19.40 -12.65
C PRO A 118 -6.56 -18.35 -13.20
N SER A 119 -6.59 -18.15 -14.53
CA SER A 119 -7.49 -17.18 -15.16
C SER A 119 -8.97 -17.42 -14.82
N SER A 120 -9.38 -18.68 -14.67
CA SER A 120 -10.73 -19.04 -14.22
C SER A 120 -11.07 -18.55 -12.81
N THR A 121 -10.07 -18.40 -11.94
CA THR A 121 -10.28 -17.78 -10.62
C THR A 121 -10.60 -16.29 -10.79
N ILE A 122 -9.89 -15.60 -11.68
CA ILE A 122 -10.11 -14.19 -11.96
C ILE A 122 -11.46 -13.95 -12.67
N GLU A 123 -11.84 -14.83 -13.60
CA GLU A 123 -13.15 -14.80 -14.26
C GLU A 123 -14.28 -14.93 -13.23
N ASN A 124 -14.22 -15.93 -12.34
CA ASN A 124 -15.22 -16.11 -11.27
C ASN A 124 -15.28 -14.89 -10.34
N LEU A 125 -14.13 -14.33 -9.95
CA LEU A 125 -14.09 -13.10 -9.14
C LEU A 125 -14.78 -11.96 -9.86
N ARG A 126 -14.52 -11.78 -11.16
CA ARG A 126 -15.11 -10.71 -11.96
C ARG A 126 -16.63 -10.87 -12.07
N ASP A 127 -17.12 -12.07 -12.32
CA ASP A 127 -18.55 -12.38 -12.45
C ASP A 127 -19.32 -12.11 -11.14
N GLU A 128 -18.67 -12.25 -9.99
CA GLU A 128 -19.25 -11.95 -8.67
C GLU A 128 -19.09 -10.48 -8.27
N LEU A 129 -17.92 -9.89 -8.50
CA LEU A 129 -17.57 -8.55 -8.02
C LEU A 129 -18.24 -7.44 -8.82
N LEU A 130 -18.43 -7.58 -10.14
CA LEU A 130 -19.07 -6.51 -10.92
C LEU A 130 -20.55 -6.29 -10.52
N PRO A 131 -21.39 -7.32 -10.36
CA PRO A 131 -22.72 -7.15 -9.80
C PRO A 131 -22.69 -6.61 -8.37
N TYR A 132 -21.73 -7.04 -7.54
CA TYR A 132 -21.57 -6.54 -6.17
C TYR A 132 -21.28 -5.04 -6.15
N VAL A 133 -20.33 -4.56 -6.94
CA VAL A 133 -20.02 -3.12 -7.07
C VAL A 133 -21.27 -2.35 -7.46
N LYS A 134 -21.98 -2.82 -8.48
CA LYS A 134 -23.19 -2.15 -8.97
C LYS A 134 -24.27 -2.04 -7.90
N SER A 135 -24.47 -3.09 -7.08
CA SER A 135 -25.46 -3.05 -6.00
C SER A 135 -25.02 -2.23 -4.78
N HIS A 136 -23.73 -1.92 -4.65
CA HIS A 136 -23.14 -1.19 -3.53
C HIS A 136 -22.55 0.15 -3.93
N GLU A 137 -22.89 0.67 -5.10
CA GLU A 137 -22.32 1.91 -5.64
C GLU A 137 -22.55 3.10 -4.69
N LEU A 138 -23.78 3.24 -4.16
CA LEU A 138 -24.11 4.26 -3.17
C LEU A 138 -23.21 4.19 -1.93
N GLN A 139 -22.85 2.98 -1.47
CA GLN A 139 -21.97 2.83 -0.32
C GLN A 139 -20.57 3.38 -0.61
N ALA A 140 -20.04 3.12 -1.81
CA ALA A 140 -18.74 3.63 -2.21
C ALA A 140 -18.75 5.17 -2.33
N TRP A 141 -19.83 5.76 -2.85
CA TRP A 141 -19.99 7.23 -2.87
C TRP A 141 -20.09 7.84 -1.47
N ARG A 142 -20.87 7.23 -0.57
CA ARG A 142 -20.93 7.65 0.84
C ARG A 142 -19.55 7.56 1.52
N GLN A 143 -18.74 6.57 1.16
CA GLN A 143 -17.38 6.47 1.66
C GLN A 143 -16.53 7.66 1.23
N LYS A 144 -16.58 8.07 -0.05
CA LYS A 144 -15.85 9.27 -0.51
C LYS A 144 -16.34 10.56 0.14
N VAL A 145 -17.65 10.71 0.34
CA VAL A 145 -18.21 11.84 1.10
C VAL A 145 -17.67 11.85 2.53
N GLU A 146 -17.68 10.71 3.23
CA GLU A 146 -17.20 10.64 4.61
C GLU A 146 -15.72 11.02 4.71
N VAL A 147 -14.89 10.52 3.79
CA VAL A 147 -13.45 10.84 3.73
C VAL A 147 -13.24 12.34 3.53
N GLN A 148 -13.92 12.95 2.56
CA GLN A 148 -13.75 14.38 2.28
C GLN A 148 -14.23 15.26 3.42
N LEU A 149 -15.37 14.93 4.04
CA LEU A 149 -15.88 15.67 5.19
C LEU A 149 -14.95 15.55 6.41
N ALA A 150 -14.33 14.39 6.61
CA ALA A 150 -13.34 14.17 7.67
C ALA A 150 -12.04 14.97 7.44
N ASP A 151 -11.76 15.40 6.21
CA ASP A 151 -10.63 16.26 5.84
C ASP A 151 -10.98 17.75 5.68
N SER A 152 -12.26 18.08 5.76
CA SER A 152 -12.73 19.46 5.63
C SER A 152 -12.13 20.38 6.69
N SER A 153 -11.85 21.63 6.33
CA SER A 153 -11.46 22.68 7.28
C SER A 153 -12.59 23.06 8.25
N ASP A 154 -13.84 22.74 7.94
CA ASP A 154 -15.00 22.96 8.79
C ASP A 154 -15.09 21.91 9.93
N SER A 155 -15.12 22.38 11.19
CA SER A 155 -15.21 21.50 12.36
C SER A 155 -16.53 20.72 12.46
N TYR A 156 -17.63 21.30 12.00
CA TYR A 156 -18.93 20.62 11.97
C TYR A 156 -18.89 19.45 11.00
N HIS A 157 -18.32 19.64 9.80
CA HIS A 157 -18.13 18.55 8.84
C HIS A 157 -17.26 17.44 9.42
N ARG A 158 -16.10 17.76 10.00
CA ARG A 158 -15.22 16.73 10.58
C ARG A 158 -15.90 15.91 11.69
N GLN A 159 -16.67 16.55 12.56
CA GLN A 159 -17.35 15.88 13.67
C GLN A 159 -18.58 15.06 13.24
N ASN A 160 -19.21 15.43 12.12
CA ASN A 160 -20.47 14.83 11.67
C ASN A 160 -20.32 14.05 10.34
N ALA A 161 -19.11 13.89 9.81
CA ALA A 161 -18.82 13.31 8.50
C ALA A 161 -19.60 12.02 8.22
N ARG A 162 -19.54 11.08 9.17
CA ARG A 162 -20.26 9.80 9.07
C ARG A 162 -21.78 9.98 9.04
N SER A 163 -22.32 10.79 9.94
CA SER A 163 -23.77 11.02 10.04
C SER A 163 -24.29 11.67 8.76
N ILE A 164 -23.56 12.66 8.24
CA ILE A 164 -23.88 13.33 6.98
C ILE A 164 -23.84 12.32 5.84
N ALA A 165 -22.74 11.58 5.66
CA ALA A 165 -22.63 10.59 4.59
C ALA A 165 -23.73 9.52 4.65
N GLN A 166 -24.08 9.03 5.84
CA GLN A 166 -25.15 8.05 6.02
C GLN A 166 -26.55 8.60 5.70
N SER A 167 -26.75 9.92 5.81
CA SER A 167 -28.04 10.56 5.51
C SER A 167 -28.32 10.74 4.01
N LEU A 168 -27.29 10.69 3.16
CA LEU A 168 -27.42 10.83 1.71
C LEU A 168 -27.98 9.55 1.12
N ILE A 169 -29.12 9.59 0.43
CA ILE A 169 -29.87 8.39 0.02
C ILE A 169 -29.70 8.04 -1.46
N THR A 170 -29.20 8.97 -2.27
CA THR A 170 -28.91 8.77 -3.70
C THR A 170 -27.44 9.04 -4.03
N ILE A 171 -27.01 8.59 -5.21
CA ILE A 171 -25.66 8.87 -5.74
C ILE A 171 -25.53 10.38 -6.03
N ASP A 172 -26.56 10.98 -6.62
CA ASP A 172 -26.61 12.42 -6.92
C ASP A 172 -26.43 13.24 -5.63
N ASP A 173 -27.09 12.87 -4.52
CA ASP A 173 -26.88 13.53 -3.22
C ASP A 173 -25.40 13.50 -2.77
N CYS A 174 -24.70 12.39 -3.06
CA CYS A 174 -23.29 12.24 -2.72
C CYS A 174 -22.40 13.07 -3.64
N GLN A 175 -22.72 13.12 -4.93
CA GLN A 175 -22.00 13.93 -5.91
C GLN A 175 -22.14 15.42 -5.61
N ASP A 176 -23.37 15.90 -5.40
CA ASP A 176 -23.67 17.27 -5.02
C ASP A 176 -22.92 17.67 -3.73
N MET A 177 -22.84 16.76 -2.75
CA MET A 177 -22.09 17.00 -1.53
C MET A 177 -20.59 17.16 -1.80
N LEU A 178 -19.99 16.28 -2.59
CA LEU A 178 -18.56 16.35 -2.94
C LEU A 178 -18.25 17.63 -3.74
N GLU A 179 -19.09 17.98 -4.70
CA GLU A 179 -18.97 19.20 -5.49
C GLU A 179 -19.10 20.46 -4.64
N SER A 180 -19.99 20.45 -3.62
CA SER A 180 -20.09 21.54 -2.65
C SER A 180 -18.83 21.73 -1.80
N LEU A 181 -18.01 20.68 -1.67
CA LEU A 181 -16.71 20.69 -1.01
C LEU A 181 -15.57 21.07 -1.97
N GLY A 182 -15.89 21.38 -3.22
CA GLY A 182 -14.94 21.80 -4.25
C GLY A 182 -14.23 20.67 -4.98
N LEU A 183 -14.73 19.42 -4.87
CA LEU A 183 -14.17 18.29 -5.62
C LEU A 183 -14.88 18.09 -6.96
N ASP A 184 -14.12 17.94 -8.04
CA ASP A 184 -14.65 17.44 -9.32
C ASP A 184 -14.78 15.92 -9.28
N THR A 185 -16.01 15.43 -9.12
CA THR A 185 -16.33 14.00 -9.00
C THR A 185 -16.06 13.18 -10.27
N SER A 186 -15.84 13.87 -11.40
CA SER A 186 -15.55 13.27 -12.70
C SER A 186 -14.06 13.06 -12.98
N SER A 187 -13.17 13.78 -12.27
CA SER A 187 -11.73 13.76 -12.57
C SER A 187 -10.80 13.72 -11.36
N GLU A 188 -11.24 14.17 -10.18
CA GLU A 188 -10.38 14.28 -9.00
C GLU A 188 -10.44 13.06 -8.08
N LEU A 189 -11.49 12.24 -8.17
CA LEU A 189 -11.58 11.01 -7.38
C LEU A 189 -10.58 9.96 -7.89
N PRO A 190 -9.78 9.32 -7.01
CA PRO A 190 -8.75 8.37 -7.46
C PRO A 190 -9.30 7.01 -7.91
N PHE A 191 -10.43 6.59 -7.31
CA PHE A 191 -11.16 5.33 -7.55
C PHE A 191 -12.37 5.26 -6.62
N MET A 192 -13.34 4.39 -6.92
CA MET A 192 -14.36 3.91 -5.98
C MET A 192 -13.85 2.67 -5.24
N GLN A 193 -14.22 2.51 -3.97
CA GLN A 193 -13.65 1.48 -3.09
C GLN A 193 -14.72 0.70 -2.32
N HIS A 194 -14.50 -0.60 -2.16
CA HIS A 194 -15.31 -1.47 -1.32
C HIS A 194 -14.40 -2.31 -0.41
N PHE A 195 -14.74 -2.38 0.88
CA PHE A 195 -13.92 -3.08 1.87
C PHE A 195 -14.60 -4.33 2.40
N ASN A 196 -13.79 -5.36 2.65
CA ASN A 196 -14.15 -6.57 3.37
C ASN A 196 -15.37 -7.30 2.80
N ILE A 197 -15.43 -7.40 1.47
CA ILE A 197 -16.46 -8.14 0.74
C ILE A 197 -16.49 -9.60 1.21
N TRP A 198 -15.35 -10.17 1.61
CA TRP A 198 -15.25 -11.54 2.15
C TRP A 198 -16.11 -11.78 3.41
N ARG A 199 -16.44 -10.71 4.15
CA ARG A 199 -17.25 -10.75 5.38
C ARG A 199 -18.74 -10.60 5.13
N ASP A 200 -19.15 -10.17 3.95
CA ASP A 200 -20.56 -10.00 3.64
C ASP A 200 -21.22 -11.35 3.37
N ALA A 201 -21.84 -11.92 4.40
CA ALA A 201 -22.54 -13.20 4.32
C ALA A 201 -23.79 -13.16 3.42
N ASN A 202 -24.31 -11.97 3.11
CA ASN A 202 -25.47 -11.79 2.23
C ASN A 202 -25.04 -11.54 0.78
N ALA A 203 -23.78 -11.19 0.54
CA ALA A 203 -23.24 -11.02 -0.78
C ALA A 203 -23.17 -12.36 -1.52
N LYS A 204 -23.47 -12.32 -2.82
CA LYS A 204 -23.29 -13.46 -3.73
C LYS A 204 -21.85 -13.51 -4.25
N THR A 205 -20.89 -13.49 -3.33
CA THR A 205 -19.44 -13.41 -3.63
C THR A 205 -18.61 -14.56 -2.99
N PRO A 206 -19.00 -15.84 -3.16
CA PRO A 206 -18.29 -16.96 -2.55
C PRO A 206 -16.85 -17.15 -3.06
N ALA A 207 -16.53 -16.79 -4.30
CA ALA A 207 -15.17 -16.84 -4.82
C ALA A 207 -14.24 -15.87 -4.09
N VAL A 208 -14.72 -14.67 -3.75
CA VAL A 208 -13.97 -13.67 -2.96
C VAL A 208 -13.63 -14.26 -1.59
N ARG A 209 -14.65 -14.73 -0.85
CA ARG A 209 -14.45 -15.34 0.47
C ARG A 209 -13.47 -16.53 0.41
N LYS A 210 -13.65 -17.41 -0.58
CA LYS A 210 -12.78 -18.58 -0.77
C LYS A 210 -11.33 -18.19 -1.03
N LEU A 211 -11.09 -17.15 -1.84
CA LEU A 211 -9.74 -16.69 -2.13
C LEU A 211 -9.07 -16.08 -0.89
N CYS A 212 -9.76 -15.15 -0.20
CA CYS A 212 -9.25 -14.48 0.99
C CYS A 212 -8.85 -15.47 2.10
N LEU A 213 -9.65 -16.52 2.30
CA LEU A 213 -9.44 -17.55 3.33
C LEU A 213 -8.64 -18.76 2.82
N SER A 214 -8.12 -18.73 1.60
CA SER A 214 -7.41 -19.87 1.04
C SER A 214 -6.05 -20.08 1.73
N SER A 215 -5.71 -21.34 1.99
CA SER A 215 -4.38 -21.71 2.48
C SER A 215 -3.29 -21.35 1.47
N TYR A 216 -3.61 -21.34 0.18
CA TYR A 216 -2.67 -20.98 -0.89
C TYR A 216 -2.18 -19.53 -0.76
N MET A 217 -3.11 -18.57 -0.59
CA MET A 217 -2.74 -17.17 -0.38
C MET A 217 -2.07 -16.96 0.99
N ALA A 218 -2.55 -17.64 2.04
CA ALA A 218 -1.99 -17.51 3.37
C ALA A 218 -0.57 -18.11 3.51
N GLU A 219 -0.29 -19.25 2.85
CA GLU A 219 1.05 -19.84 2.73
C GLU A 219 1.99 -18.90 1.97
N ALA A 220 1.51 -18.29 0.88
CA ALA A 220 2.27 -17.29 0.12
C ALA A 220 2.60 -16.05 0.97
N ALA A 221 1.64 -15.55 1.73
CA ALA A 221 1.84 -14.44 2.66
C ALA A 221 2.89 -14.79 3.73
N SER A 222 2.76 -15.98 4.35
CA SER A 222 3.70 -16.51 5.34
C SER A 222 5.13 -16.59 4.80
N PHE A 223 5.27 -17.13 3.59
CA PHE A 223 6.56 -17.26 2.92
C PHE A 223 7.18 -15.91 2.61
N LEU A 224 6.45 -14.98 1.98
CA LEU A 224 6.99 -13.68 1.59
C LEU A 224 7.28 -12.77 2.80
N LEU A 225 6.42 -12.77 3.83
CA LEU A 225 6.64 -11.99 5.05
C LEU A 225 7.69 -12.56 6.00
N ASP A 226 8.13 -13.80 5.77
CA ASP A 226 8.91 -14.57 6.75
C ASP A 226 8.23 -14.51 8.14
N SER A 227 6.95 -14.90 8.15
CA SER A 227 6.13 -14.95 9.36
C SER A 227 5.48 -16.31 9.51
N PRO A 228 5.62 -16.98 10.68
CA PRO A 228 5.12 -18.33 10.88
C PRO A 228 3.60 -18.38 11.08
N THR A 229 2.92 -17.24 11.27
CA THR A 229 1.47 -17.20 11.51
C THR A 229 0.92 -15.96 10.83
N ILE A 230 -0.20 -16.10 10.11
CA ILE A 230 -0.77 -15.03 9.30
C ILE A 230 -2.24 -14.85 9.63
N ARG A 231 -2.66 -13.59 9.71
CA ARG A 231 -4.05 -13.16 9.74
C ARG A 231 -4.49 -12.59 8.40
N LEU A 232 -5.74 -12.85 8.03
CA LEU A 232 -6.42 -12.05 7.02
C LEU A 232 -6.83 -10.74 7.68
N TYR A 233 -6.36 -9.61 7.15
CA TYR A 233 -6.79 -8.30 7.64
C TYR A 233 -8.02 -7.81 6.87
N GLN A 234 -7.89 -7.66 5.55
CA GLN A 234 -8.95 -7.16 4.70
C GLN A 234 -8.83 -7.65 3.26
N ASP A 235 -9.96 -7.63 2.55
CA ASP A 235 -9.94 -7.41 1.11
C ASP A 235 -10.41 -5.99 0.80
N SER A 236 -9.88 -5.39 -0.26
CA SER A 236 -10.31 -4.09 -0.75
C SER A 236 -10.40 -4.11 -2.27
N LEU A 237 -11.57 -3.80 -2.81
CA LEU A 237 -11.80 -3.68 -4.24
C LEU A 237 -11.64 -2.22 -4.68
N PHE A 238 -10.85 -2.01 -5.73
CA PHE A 238 -10.61 -0.72 -6.36
C PHE A 238 -11.23 -0.70 -7.76
N HIS A 239 -12.25 0.14 -7.93
CA HIS A 239 -12.91 0.43 -9.20
C HIS A 239 -12.45 1.79 -9.70
N LYS A 240 -11.59 1.79 -10.73
CA LYS A 240 -11.05 3.00 -11.33
C LYS A 240 -11.72 3.25 -12.68
N ARG A 241 -12.38 4.39 -12.82
CA ARG A 241 -13.16 4.81 -13.99
C ARG A 241 -12.30 5.64 -14.95
N PRO A 242 -12.63 5.72 -16.24
CA PRO A 242 -12.05 6.71 -17.15
C PRO A 242 -12.11 8.12 -16.54
N GLY A 243 -10.99 8.83 -16.55
CA GLY A 243 -10.88 10.16 -15.96
C GLY A 243 -10.57 10.21 -14.46
N ASP A 244 -10.72 9.12 -13.70
CA ASP A 244 -10.36 9.10 -12.28
C ASP A 244 -8.87 9.50 -12.06
N GLY A 245 -8.64 10.33 -11.05
CA GLY A 245 -7.34 10.91 -10.75
C GLY A 245 -6.28 9.91 -10.28
N TRP A 246 -5.09 10.42 -9.99
CA TRP A 246 -3.98 9.62 -9.45
C TRP A 246 -4.25 9.18 -8.00
N THR A 247 -3.72 8.02 -7.62
CA THR A 247 -3.67 7.61 -6.21
C THR A 247 -2.33 8.08 -5.64
N PRO A 248 -2.32 8.87 -4.54
CA PRO A 248 -1.09 9.41 -4.01
C PRO A 248 -0.16 8.35 -3.43
N TYR A 249 1.14 8.71 -3.30
CA TYR A 249 2.09 7.86 -2.61
C TYR A 249 1.64 7.65 -1.16
N HIS A 250 1.64 6.40 -0.72
CA HIS A 250 1.30 6.03 0.65
C HIS A 250 1.90 4.67 1.02
N SER A 251 1.78 4.31 2.30
CA SER A 251 2.12 3.00 2.84
C SER A 251 0.90 2.44 3.59
N ASP A 252 0.44 1.23 3.24
CA ASP A 252 -0.72 0.56 3.85
C ASP A 252 -0.62 0.49 5.39
N CYS A 253 0.57 0.22 5.94
CA CYS A 253 0.79 0.12 7.38
C CYS A 253 0.51 1.42 8.13
N ARG A 254 0.61 2.60 7.49
CA ARG A 254 0.22 3.86 8.13
C ARG A 254 -1.28 3.92 8.36
N MET A 255 -2.03 3.32 7.44
CA MET A 255 -3.49 3.36 7.40
C MET A 255 -4.13 2.22 8.20
N ALA A 256 -3.48 1.06 8.28
CA ALA A 256 -3.96 -0.13 8.98
C ALA A 256 -3.82 -0.04 10.51
N PRO A 257 -4.71 -0.62 11.33
CA PRO A 257 -4.74 -0.41 12.78
C PRO A 257 -3.63 -1.17 13.56
N PHE A 258 -2.65 -1.78 12.90
CA PHE A 258 -1.68 -2.68 13.52
C PHE A 258 -0.36 -2.00 13.88
N ASP A 259 0.24 -2.41 14.99
CA ASP A 259 1.65 -2.14 15.29
C ASP A 259 2.51 -3.28 14.76
N THR A 260 3.04 -3.12 13.55
CA THR A 260 3.80 -4.19 12.89
C THR A 260 4.66 -3.66 11.74
N SER A 261 5.77 -4.35 11.49
CA SER A 261 6.55 -4.23 10.24
C SER A 261 6.19 -5.31 9.21
N LYS A 262 5.31 -6.24 9.57
CA LYS A 262 5.00 -7.46 8.83
C LYS A 262 3.55 -7.46 8.37
N MET A 263 3.29 -6.67 7.34
CA MET A 263 2.04 -6.63 6.60
C MET A 263 2.33 -6.78 5.11
N ILE A 264 1.48 -7.48 4.39
CA ILE A 264 1.64 -7.74 2.96
C ILE A 264 0.30 -7.58 2.26
N THR A 265 0.32 -7.00 1.07
CA THR A 265 -0.86 -6.83 0.23
C THR A 265 -0.61 -7.51 -1.12
N PHE A 266 -1.54 -8.36 -1.54
CA PHE A 266 -1.58 -8.97 -2.88
C PHE A 266 -2.58 -8.20 -3.73
N TRP A 267 -2.11 -7.47 -4.72
CA TRP A 267 -2.95 -6.71 -5.65
C TRP A 267 -3.18 -7.51 -6.94
N ILE A 268 -4.44 -7.73 -7.28
CA ILE A 268 -4.88 -8.65 -8.32
C ILE A 268 -5.77 -7.87 -9.31
N GLY A 269 -5.29 -7.68 -10.53
CA GLY A 269 -6.09 -7.09 -11.61
C GLY A 269 -7.17 -8.06 -12.09
N LEU A 270 -8.42 -7.57 -12.26
CA LEU A 270 -9.53 -8.36 -12.78
C LEU A 270 -9.66 -8.31 -14.31
N GLN A 271 -8.64 -7.75 -14.96
CA GLN A 271 -8.41 -7.69 -16.39
C GLN A 271 -6.92 -7.43 -16.64
N ASN A 272 -6.46 -7.60 -17.88
CA ASN A 272 -5.11 -7.19 -18.25
C ASN A 272 -4.89 -5.70 -17.95
N VAL A 273 -3.71 -5.37 -17.45
CA VAL A 273 -3.26 -3.99 -17.20
C VAL A 273 -2.14 -3.68 -18.20
N PRO A 274 -2.32 -2.68 -19.09
CA PRO A 274 -1.29 -2.29 -20.05
C PRO A 274 0.01 -1.80 -19.39
N HIS A 275 1.03 -1.58 -20.21
CA HIS A 275 2.22 -0.83 -19.79
C HIS A 275 1.81 0.62 -19.42
N PRO A 276 2.52 1.32 -18.51
CA PRO A 276 2.18 2.71 -18.17
C PRO A 276 2.11 3.65 -19.38
N ASP A 277 3.05 3.51 -20.32
CA ASP A 277 3.07 4.30 -21.56
C ASP A 277 1.85 4.07 -22.47
N ASP A 278 1.14 2.95 -22.28
CA ASP A 278 -0.08 2.58 -23.00
C ASP A 278 -1.35 2.77 -22.12
N GLY A 279 -1.27 3.60 -21.08
CA GLY A 279 -2.41 3.90 -20.20
C GLY A 279 -2.63 2.90 -19.05
N GLY A 280 -1.62 2.12 -18.68
CA GLY A 280 -1.66 1.20 -17.55
C GLY A 280 -1.79 1.92 -16.19
N THR A 281 -2.85 1.62 -15.44
CA THR A 281 -3.13 2.20 -14.10
C THR A 281 -2.89 1.21 -12.94
N GLY A 282 -1.93 0.30 -13.14
CA GLY A 282 -1.41 -0.56 -12.08
C GLY A 282 -0.52 0.21 -11.10
N LEU A 283 -0.01 -0.50 -10.09
CA LEU A 283 0.80 0.11 -9.03
C LEU A 283 2.22 0.43 -9.50
N LEU A 284 2.71 1.60 -9.05
CA LEU A 284 4.12 2.00 -9.07
C LEU A 284 4.66 1.91 -7.64
N PHE A 285 5.91 1.50 -7.48
CA PHE A 285 6.53 1.23 -6.18
C PHE A 285 7.85 1.97 -6.04
N VAL A 286 8.18 2.43 -4.84
CA VAL A 286 9.52 2.95 -4.52
C VAL A 286 10.36 1.82 -3.93
N ASP A 287 11.34 1.34 -4.69
CA ASP A 287 12.21 0.22 -4.31
C ASP A 287 12.95 0.54 -2.99
N GLY A 288 12.78 -0.32 -1.98
CA GLY A 288 13.48 -0.25 -0.70
C GLY A 288 12.86 0.67 0.35
N SER A 289 11.80 1.39 0.01
CA SER A 289 11.13 2.36 0.89
C SER A 289 10.53 1.74 2.16
N HIS A 290 10.21 0.44 2.16
CA HIS A 290 9.70 -0.28 3.33
C HIS A 290 10.69 -0.34 4.51
N ASN A 291 11.98 -0.12 4.24
CA ASN A 291 13.03 -0.08 5.25
C ASN A 291 13.41 1.36 5.66
N ASP A 292 12.68 2.36 5.18
CA ASP A 292 13.03 3.76 5.42
C ASP A 292 12.34 4.34 6.67
N PHE A 293 12.90 4.01 7.83
CA PHE A 293 12.41 4.49 9.13
C PHE A 293 12.53 6.01 9.32
N ALA A 294 13.34 6.68 8.51
CA ALA A 294 13.53 8.13 8.60
C ALA A 294 12.49 8.92 7.80
N LEU A 295 11.67 8.25 6.97
CA LEU A 295 10.68 8.88 6.12
C LEU A 295 9.73 9.84 6.87
N PRO A 296 9.08 9.47 8.01
CA PRO A 296 8.22 10.37 8.78
C PRO A 296 8.89 11.68 9.22
N TYR A 297 10.22 11.68 9.34
CA TYR A 297 10.99 12.82 9.80
C TYR A 297 11.56 13.65 8.65
N TRP A 298 11.44 13.16 7.41
CA TRP A 298 12.16 13.69 6.26
C TRP A 298 11.60 15.02 5.72
N ASN A 299 10.44 15.52 6.15
CA ASN A 299 9.90 16.81 5.67
C ASN A 299 9.16 17.64 6.74
N GLY A 300 9.56 17.56 8.01
CA GLY A 300 8.96 18.36 9.09
C GLY A 300 7.49 18.01 9.38
N LEU A 301 6.98 18.43 10.54
CA LEU A 301 5.64 18.04 11.03
C LEU A 301 4.46 18.60 10.20
N GLN A 302 4.72 19.48 9.23
CA GLN A 302 3.70 20.12 8.38
C GLN A 302 3.88 19.84 6.87
N GLY A 303 4.84 19.00 6.47
CA GLY A 303 5.25 18.87 5.07
C GLY A 303 4.65 17.69 4.33
N THR A 304 4.38 17.91 3.05
CA THR A 304 4.07 16.95 2.00
C THR A 304 5.21 15.94 1.84
N GLU A 305 5.17 14.89 2.66
CA GLU A 305 6.20 13.86 2.79
C GLU A 305 6.59 13.21 1.44
N TYR A 306 5.71 13.31 0.46
CA TYR A 306 5.82 12.66 -0.84
C TYR A 306 6.25 13.57 -2.01
N ASP A 307 6.33 14.90 -1.82
CA ASP A 307 6.65 15.83 -2.92
C ASP A 307 8.12 15.75 -3.39
N ARG A 308 8.99 15.11 -2.60
CA ARG A 308 10.44 15.03 -2.84
C ARG A 308 10.95 13.59 -2.85
N LEU A 309 10.08 12.64 -3.20
CA LEU A 309 10.45 11.22 -3.28
C LEU A 309 11.54 10.98 -4.31
N GLU A 310 11.51 11.70 -5.42
CA GLU A 310 12.53 11.64 -6.47
C GLU A 310 13.93 11.98 -5.93
N ASP A 311 14.06 13.08 -5.17
CA ASP A 311 15.31 13.47 -4.49
C ASP A 311 15.76 12.39 -3.49
N ARG A 312 14.80 11.86 -2.72
CA ARG A 312 15.07 10.95 -1.60
C ARG A 312 15.53 9.57 -2.06
N TYR A 313 14.89 9.07 -3.11
CA TYR A 313 15.08 7.72 -3.61
C TYR A 313 15.82 7.69 -4.95
N ASN A 314 16.34 8.82 -5.44
CA ASN A 314 17.07 8.94 -6.71
C ASN A 314 16.30 8.31 -7.89
N ASN A 315 15.02 8.62 -8.01
CA ASN A 315 14.12 8.06 -9.04
C ASN A 315 14.07 6.52 -9.06
N ASN A 316 14.28 5.86 -7.92
CA ASN A 316 14.18 4.41 -7.78
C ASN A 316 12.70 3.96 -7.66
N ILE A 317 11.92 4.35 -8.67
CA ILE A 317 10.51 3.99 -8.84
C ILE A 317 10.43 2.89 -9.88
N SER A 318 9.71 1.81 -9.58
CA SER A 318 9.56 0.68 -10.48
C SER A 318 8.10 0.24 -10.60
N HIS A 319 7.81 -0.56 -11.62
CA HIS A 319 6.51 -1.18 -11.83
C HIS A 319 6.66 -2.59 -12.37
N HIS A 320 5.57 -3.36 -12.28
CA HIS A 320 5.49 -4.71 -12.84
C HIS A 320 4.57 -4.82 -14.06
N MET A 321 4.03 -3.69 -14.53
CA MET A 321 3.24 -3.65 -15.76
C MET A 321 4.08 -3.91 -17.03
N PRO A 322 3.51 -4.49 -18.10
CA PRO A 322 2.12 -4.95 -18.21
C PRO A 322 1.83 -6.16 -17.31
N LEU A 323 0.57 -6.30 -16.88
CA LEU A 323 0.07 -7.42 -16.08
C LEU A 323 -0.97 -8.19 -16.88
N GLU A 324 -0.80 -9.50 -16.99
CA GLU A 324 -1.82 -10.38 -17.56
C GLU A 324 -2.80 -10.87 -16.49
N VAL A 325 -4.01 -11.28 -16.89
CA VAL A 325 -4.96 -11.93 -15.99
C VAL A 325 -4.31 -13.14 -15.31
N GLY A 326 -4.27 -13.10 -13.97
CA GLY A 326 -3.63 -14.11 -13.14
C GLY A 326 -2.28 -13.70 -12.57
N ASP A 327 -1.68 -12.61 -13.06
CA ASP A 327 -0.55 -11.96 -12.42
C ASP A 327 -0.99 -11.26 -11.12
N VAL A 328 -0.12 -11.30 -10.11
CA VAL A 328 -0.37 -10.68 -8.81
C VAL A 328 0.86 -9.88 -8.43
N THR A 329 0.71 -8.56 -8.26
CA THR A 329 1.76 -7.76 -7.61
C THR A 329 1.61 -7.89 -6.11
N VAL A 330 2.72 -7.90 -5.41
CA VAL A 330 2.76 -8.08 -3.96
C VAL A 330 3.71 -7.08 -3.34
N HIS A 331 3.27 -6.40 -2.29
CA HIS A 331 4.07 -5.38 -1.61
C HIS A 331 3.95 -5.47 -0.09
N ASN A 332 5.04 -5.12 0.59
CA ASN A 332 5.08 -4.93 2.02
C ASN A 332 4.26 -3.69 2.39
N GLY A 333 3.56 -3.72 3.52
CA GLY A 333 2.70 -2.61 3.95
C GLY A 333 3.44 -1.30 4.23
N TRP A 334 4.77 -1.32 4.39
CA TRP A 334 5.60 -0.11 4.49
C TRP A 334 6.15 0.38 3.14
N THR A 335 6.01 -0.39 2.06
CA THR A 335 6.45 0.03 0.72
C THR A 335 5.61 1.20 0.24
N LEU A 336 6.27 2.31 -0.07
CA LEU A 336 5.62 3.43 -0.75
C LEU A 336 5.20 3.02 -2.14
N HIS A 337 3.94 3.26 -2.44
CA HIS A 337 3.37 2.96 -3.74
C HIS A 337 2.26 3.95 -4.10
N CYS A 338 1.98 4.05 -5.39
CA CYS A 338 0.97 4.93 -5.96
C CYS A 338 0.38 4.30 -7.23
N ALA A 339 -0.57 4.99 -7.86
CA ALA A 339 -1.09 4.57 -9.16
C ALA A 339 -1.39 5.81 -10.02
N GLY A 340 -1.06 5.73 -11.32
CA GLY A 340 -1.30 6.82 -12.27
C GLY A 340 -2.79 7.13 -12.46
N ALA A 341 -3.09 8.34 -12.95
CA ALA A 341 -4.44 8.76 -13.35
C ALA A 341 -4.97 7.91 -14.51
N ALA A 342 -6.29 7.90 -14.67
CA ALA A 342 -7.01 7.10 -15.67
C ALA A 342 -7.36 7.88 -16.95
N ASP A 343 -6.54 8.86 -17.32
CA ASP A 343 -6.77 9.75 -18.47
C ASP A 343 -6.80 9.00 -19.81
N MET A 344 -6.09 7.87 -19.88
CA MET A 344 -5.99 7.02 -21.08
C MET A 344 -6.86 5.76 -21.01
N LEU A 345 -7.63 5.56 -19.93
CA LEU A 345 -8.52 4.40 -19.83
C LEU A 345 -9.76 4.60 -20.70
N GLU A 346 -10.02 3.65 -21.60
CA GLU A 346 -11.28 3.61 -22.39
C GLU A 346 -12.42 2.90 -21.66
N ARG A 347 -12.11 2.15 -20.59
CA ARG A 347 -13.06 1.36 -19.81
C ARG A 347 -12.61 1.25 -18.35
N ASP A 348 -13.57 0.97 -17.47
CA ASP A 348 -13.32 0.76 -16.04
C ASP A 348 -12.29 -0.35 -15.78
N ARG A 349 -11.39 -0.07 -14.84
CA ARG A 349 -10.36 -0.98 -14.32
C ARG A 349 -10.74 -1.43 -12.92
N TYR A 350 -10.91 -2.73 -12.73
CA TYR A 350 -11.17 -3.34 -11.43
C TYR A 350 -9.95 -4.11 -10.93
N ALA A 351 -9.64 -3.97 -9.64
CA ALA A 351 -8.64 -4.78 -8.98
C ALA A 351 -9.06 -5.07 -7.55
N ILE A 352 -8.69 -6.24 -7.03
CA ILE A 352 -8.89 -6.59 -5.62
C ILE A 352 -7.52 -6.73 -4.94
N ALA A 353 -7.39 -6.14 -3.77
CA ALA A 353 -6.24 -6.27 -2.90
C ALA A 353 -6.59 -7.16 -1.71
N LEU A 354 -5.75 -8.15 -1.42
CA LEU A 354 -5.86 -9.00 -0.24
C LEU A 354 -4.71 -8.68 0.71
N SER A 355 -5.03 -8.12 1.87
CA SER A 355 -4.04 -7.73 2.87
C SER A 355 -4.00 -8.74 4.00
N TYR A 356 -2.80 -9.21 4.29
CA TYR A 356 -2.48 -10.13 5.37
C TYR A 356 -1.47 -9.49 6.31
N VAL A 357 -1.50 -9.92 7.57
CA VAL A 357 -0.63 -9.38 8.62
C VAL A 357 -0.10 -10.50 9.50
N ASP A 358 1.06 -10.30 10.10
CA ASP A 358 1.62 -11.20 11.11
C ASP A 358 0.58 -11.55 12.19
N GLY A 359 0.52 -12.83 12.55
CA GLY A 359 -0.44 -13.35 13.51
C GLY A 359 -0.26 -12.81 14.93
N GLY A 360 0.94 -12.34 15.27
CA GLY A 360 1.25 -11.66 16.52
C GLY A 360 1.11 -10.15 16.48
N ALA A 361 0.72 -9.56 15.34
CA ALA A 361 0.52 -8.12 15.24
C ALA A 361 -0.57 -7.64 16.19
N GLU A 362 -0.25 -6.61 16.97
CA GLU A 362 -1.16 -6.02 17.95
C GLU A 362 -1.87 -4.80 17.37
N VAL A 363 -3.01 -4.42 17.94
CA VAL A 363 -3.67 -3.17 17.57
C VAL A 363 -2.96 -1.99 18.23
N ARG A 364 -2.71 -0.92 17.48
CA ARG A 364 -2.11 0.33 17.97
C ARG A 364 -3.06 1.01 18.97
N GLU A 365 -2.50 1.80 19.86
CA GLU A 365 -3.33 2.67 20.70
C GLU A 365 -3.98 3.76 19.84
N ASN A 366 -5.16 4.22 20.27
CA ASN A 366 -5.79 5.43 19.77
C ASN A 366 -6.14 5.43 18.26
N VAL A 367 -6.24 4.25 17.63
CA VAL A 367 -6.55 4.07 16.19
C VAL A 367 -7.88 4.69 15.74
N LEU A 368 -8.84 4.86 16.67
CA LEU A 368 -10.11 5.55 16.42
C LEU A 368 -10.20 6.90 17.14
N GLU A 369 -9.19 7.29 17.92
CA GLU A 369 -9.25 8.57 18.61
C GLU A 369 -9.06 9.71 17.61
N VAL A 370 -9.85 10.75 17.85
CA VAL A 370 -9.73 12.03 17.16
C VAL A 370 -8.73 12.86 17.95
N ASP A 371 -7.60 13.23 17.32
CA ASP A 371 -6.69 14.24 17.85
C ASP A 371 -7.48 15.50 18.14
N ARG A 372 -7.55 15.92 19.41
CA ARG A 372 -8.36 17.07 19.84
C ARG A 372 -7.79 18.42 19.39
N SER A 373 -6.52 18.47 19.02
CA SER A 373 -5.84 19.69 18.54
C SER A 373 -6.06 19.92 17.05
N THR A 374 -6.17 18.86 16.24
CA THR A 374 -6.41 18.91 14.79
C THR A 374 -7.85 18.51 14.42
N SER A 375 -8.60 17.92 15.35
CA SER A 375 -9.89 17.28 15.13
C SER A 375 -9.85 16.19 14.03
N THR A 376 -8.74 15.46 13.88
CA THR A 376 -8.56 14.38 12.90
C THR A 376 -8.40 13.02 13.59
N VAL A 377 -9.03 11.97 13.07
CA VAL A 377 -8.75 10.59 13.52
C VAL A 377 -7.25 10.31 13.33
N ILE A 378 -6.60 9.70 14.31
CA ILE A 378 -5.16 9.33 14.23
C ILE A 378 -4.94 8.24 13.17
N GLY A 379 -5.94 7.37 12.96
CA GLY A 379 -6.01 6.47 11.81
C GLY A 379 -6.37 7.17 10.50
N ASP A 380 -6.00 6.55 9.38
CA ASP A 380 -6.29 7.08 8.05
C ASP A 380 -7.81 7.12 7.77
N LYS A 381 -8.26 8.23 7.17
CA LYS A 381 -9.68 8.54 6.95
C LYS A 381 -10.32 7.61 5.93
N GLU A 382 -9.57 7.15 4.94
CA GLU A 382 -10.04 6.24 3.89
C GLU A 382 -10.23 4.82 4.46
N ASP A 383 -9.21 4.31 5.14
CA ASP A 383 -9.17 2.91 5.59
C ASP A 383 -9.92 2.65 6.89
N VAL A 384 -10.35 3.66 7.64
CA VAL A 384 -11.16 3.47 8.86
C VAL A 384 -12.43 2.65 8.61
N TRP A 385 -12.97 2.68 7.39
CA TRP A 385 -14.08 1.84 6.93
C TRP A 385 -13.80 0.34 7.07
N SER A 386 -12.55 -0.08 6.92
CA SER A 386 -12.17 -1.48 6.95
C SER A 386 -12.16 -2.09 8.35
N PHE A 387 -11.82 -1.29 9.36
CA PHE A 387 -11.49 -1.80 10.69
C PHE A 387 -12.35 -1.29 11.85
N ARG A 388 -13.04 -0.16 11.68
CA ARG A 388 -13.82 0.45 12.78
C ARG A 388 -14.90 -0.44 13.37
N SER A 389 -15.42 -1.40 12.61
CA SER A 389 -16.49 -2.29 13.07
C SER A 389 -16.01 -3.31 14.11
N TRP A 390 -14.70 -3.53 14.25
CA TRP A 390 -14.14 -4.54 15.15
C TRP A 390 -13.04 -4.01 16.06
N VAL A 391 -12.32 -2.96 15.66
CA VAL A 391 -11.10 -2.54 16.37
C VAL A 391 -11.38 -2.06 17.80
N GLY A 392 -12.57 -1.52 18.07
CA GLY A 392 -12.99 -1.11 19.42
C GLY A 392 -13.28 -2.28 20.37
N GLU A 393 -13.44 -3.49 19.84
CA GLU A 393 -13.63 -4.72 20.62
C GLU A 393 -12.29 -5.35 21.04
N VAL A 394 -11.18 -4.88 20.46
CA VAL A 394 -9.84 -5.38 20.73
C VAL A 394 -9.11 -4.45 21.69
N LYS A 395 -8.57 -5.02 22.77
CA LYS A 395 -7.68 -4.26 23.66
C LYS A 395 -6.37 -3.94 22.94
N PRO A 396 -5.97 -2.66 22.79
CA PRO A 396 -4.69 -2.29 22.18
C PRO A 396 -3.50 -2.93 22.90
N ARG A 397 -2.38 -3.07 22.19
CA ARG A 397 -1.10 -3.59 22.73
C ARG A 397 -1.23 -4.96 23.40
N SER A 398 -2.09 -5.81 22.84
CA SER A 398 -2.33 -7.15 23.36
C SER A 398 -2.58 -8.15 22.25
N GLN A 399 -2.26 -9.41 22.52
CA GLN A 399 -2.60 -10.53 21.67
C GLN A 399 -4.11 -10.78 21.70
N PHE A 400 -4.71 -11.04 20.54
CA PHE A 400 -6.16 -11.17 20.42
C PHE A 400 -6.57 -12.19 19.36
N ARG A 401 -7.84 -12.61 19.38
CA ARG A 401 -8.49 -13.34 18.29
C ARG A 401 -9.81 -12.64 18.00
N HIS A 402 -10.12 -12.46 16.72
CA HIS A 402 -11.34 -11.77 16.31
C HIS A 402 -11.81 -12.31 14.95
N PRO A 403 -13.10 -12.66 14.77
CA PRO A 403 -13.61 -13.25 13.54
C PRO A 403 -13.45 -12.33 12.31
N SER A 404 -13.41 -11.01 12.49
CA SER A 404 -13.18 -10.05 11.40
C SER A 404 -11.73 -9.93 10.95
N VAL A 405 -10.76 -10.45 11.71
CA VAL A 405 -9.32 -10.49 11.38
C VAL A 405 -8.69 -11.82 11.85
N PRO A 406 -9.17 -12.94 11.27
CA PRO A 406 -8.89 -14.29 11.74
C PRO A 406 -7.45 -14.72 11.43
N ILE A 407 -6.88 -15.60 12.26
CA ILE A 407 -5.70 -16.37 11.87
C ILE A 407 -6.11 -17.36 10.77
N VAL A 408 -5.41 -17.31 9.64
CA VAL A 408 -5.64 -18.16 8.45
C VAL A 408 -4.48 -19.10 8.15
N TRP A 409 -3.32 -18.89 8.80
CA TRP A 409 -2.14 -19.76 8.70
C TRP A 409 -1.36 -19.79 10.01
N PRO A 410 -0.76 -20.93 10.40
CA PRO A 410 -0.85 -22.24 9.75
C PRO A 410 -2.23 -22.89 9.96
N LEU A 411 -2.55 -23.92 9.18
CA LEU A 411 -3.87 -24.55 9.19
C LEU A 411 -4.26 -25.13 10.56
N ASP A 412 -3.31 -25.59 11.36
CA ASP A 412 -3.52 -26.11 12.72
C ASP A 412 -3.83 -25.01 13.75
N LYS A 413 -3.56 -23.74 13.44
CA LYS A 413 -3.84 -22.58 14.30
C LYS A 413 -4.95 -21.67 13.76
N ARG A 414 -5.49 -22.01 12.59
CA ARG A 414 -6.56 -21.29 11.91
C ARG A 414 -7.77 -21.17 12.82
N ASP A 415 -8.38 -19.99 12.83
CA ASP A 415 -9.61 -19.77 13.60
C ASP A 415 -10.77 -20.59 13.00
N HIS A 416 -11.55 -21.27 13.84
CA HIS A 416 -12.69 -22.07 13.38
C HIS A 416 -13.96 -21.23 13.14
N SER A 417 -13.98 -19.97 13.55
CA SER A 417 -15.12 -19.05 13.36
C SER A 417 -15.35 -18.66 11.90
N ILE A 418 -14.46 -19.07 10.99
CA ILE A 418 -14.48 -18.72 9.57
C ILE A 418 -14.80 -19.90 8.65
N ASP A 419 -14.93 -21.11 9.21
CA ASP A 419 -15.22 -22.34 8.48
C ASP A 419 -16.72 -22.49 8.13
#